data_AF-A0AAF0CP31-F1
#
_entry.id   AF-A0AAF0CP31-F1
#
_cell.length_a   1.000
_cell.length_b   1.000
_cell.length_c   1.000
_cell.angle_alpha   90.00
_cell.angle_beta   90.00
_cell.angle_gamma   90.00
#
_symmetry.space_group_name_H-M   'P 1'
#
loop_
_entity.id
_entity.type
_entity.pdbx_description
1 polymer ?
#
loop_
_entity_poly.entity_id
_entity_poly.type
_entity_poly.pdbx_seq_one_letter_code
_entity_poly.pdbx_strand_id
1 'polypeptide(L)'
;MSHIIEIDQLLIEIASPLSKEADTILDLRAAASAQPHPGRCVMCYFKLLAAAPSVAVPRLTSLRRWLEARIEIAATRDSGDVLETMPLDLSTATDLESCCQRTINTILEDRDYRAGAPAVALQFRFRPATAA
;
A
#
# COMPACT_ATOMS: atom_id res chain seq x y z
N MET A 1 3.53 0.98 19.60
CA MET A 1 4.91 1.52 19.50
C MET A 1 5.83 0.72 18.56
N SER A 2 5.66 -0.60 18.35
CA SER A 2 6.60 -1.39 17.51
C SER A 2 6.64 -1.04 16.02
N HIS A 3 5.51 -0.69 15.40
CA HIS A 3 5.46 -0.51 13.93
C HIS A 3 6.27 0.70 13.41
N ILE A 4 6.40 1.75 14.23
CA ILE A 4 7.20 2.93 13.89
C ILE A 4 8.70 2.58 13.89
N ILE A 5 9.13 1.70 14.79
CA ILE A 5 10.53 1.26 14.85
C ILE A 5 10.87 0.41 13.61
N GLU A 6 9.96 -0.47 13.20
CA GLU A 6 10.16 -1.29 12.01
C GLU A 6 10.22 -0.46 10.72
N ILE A 7 9.30 0.49 10.51
CA ILE A 7 9.36 1.36 9.33
C ILE A 7 10.64 2.19 9.35
N ASP A 8 11.05 2.75 10.50
CA ASP A 8 12.26 3.56 10.60
C ASP A 8 13.52 2.77 10.20
N GLN A 9 13.63 1.50 10.60
CA GLN A 9 14.71 0.62 10.16
C GLN A 9 14.72 0.41 8.64
N LEU A 10 13.56 0.16 8.04
CA LEU A 10 13.42 -0.01 6.59
C LEU A 10 13.77 1.28 5.84
N LEU A 11 13.39 2.44 6.37
CA LEU A 11 13.68 3.73 5.76
C LEU A 11 15.17 4.07 5.82
N ILE A 12 15.88 3.68 6.89
CA ILE A 12 17.33 3.86 7.01
C ILE A 12 18.08 3.13 5.88
N GLU A 13 17.66 1.91 5.53
CA GLU A 13 18.32 1.11 4.48
C GLU A 13 18.22 1.76 3.09
N ILE A 14 17.15 2.53 2.83
CA ILE A 14 16.90 3.19 1.55
C ILE A 14 17.29 4.67 1.54
N ALA A 15 17.53 5.30 2.70
CA ALA A 15 17.80 6.73 2.81
C ALA A 15 19.06 7.17 2.07
N SER A 16 20.16 6.40 2.18
CA SER A 16 21.40 6.73 1.47
C SER A 16 21.28 6.60 -0.06
N PRO A 17 20.81 5.45 -0.62
CA PRO A 17 20.70 5.31 -2.06
C PRO A 17 19.58 6.15 -2.70
N LEU A 18 18.57 6.57 -1.93
CA LEU A 18 17.45 7.41 -2.39
C LEU A 18 17.48 8.80 -1.73
N SER A 19 18.66 9.34 -1.46
CA SER A 19 18.79 10.64 -0.77
C SER A 19 18.10 11.81 -1.47
N LYS A 20 17.96 11.75 -2.81
CA LYS A 20 17.19 12.74 -3.60
C LYS A 20 15.68 12.67 -3.37
N GLU A 21 15.19 11.56 -2.84
CA GLU A 21 13.80 11.30 -2.52
C GLU A 21 13.52 11.43 -1.02
N ALA A 22 14.35 12.20 -0.30
CA ALA A 22 14.24 12.39 1.15
C ALA A 22 12.83 12.84 1.56
N ASP A 23 12.22 13.76 0.81
CA ASP A 23 10.85 14.22 1.07
C ASP A 23 9.84 13.06 0.98
N THR A 24 9.97 12.20 -0.05
CA THR A 24 9.11 11.02 -0.22
C THR A 24 9.29 10.01 0.92
N ILE A 25 10.51 9.84 1.42
CA ILE A 25 10.83 8.99 2.58
C ILE A 25 10.19 9.55 3.86
N LEU A 26 10.31 10.85 4.10
CA LEU A 26 9.71 11.51 5.26
C LEU A 26 8.19 11.48 5.20
N ASP A 27 7.61 11.67 4.02
CA ASP A 27 6.17 11.53 3.77
C ASP A 27 5.67 10.11 4.07
N LEU A 28 6.41 9.09 3.65
CA LEU A 28 6.10 7.69 3.93
C LEU A 28 6.13 7.42 5.44
N ARG A 29 7.16 7.91 6.13
CA ARG A 29 7.28 7.82 7.59
C ARG A 29 6.10 8.47 8.30
N ALA A 30 5.75 9.68 7.89
CA ALA A 30 4.64 10.45 8.46
C ALA A 30 3.31 9.74 8.23
N ALA A 31 3.07 9.24 7.01
CA ALA A 31 1.86 8.50 6.66
C ALA A 31 1.72 7.19 7.48
N ALA A 32 2.82 6.45 7.65
CA ALA A 32 2.87 5.24 8.46
C ALA A 32 2.65 5.52 9.96
N SER A 33 3.12 6.68 10.46
CA SER A 33 3.05 7.04 11.88
C SER A 33 1.70 7.62 12.28
N ALA A 34 1.12 8.50 11.44
CA ALA A 34 -0.14 9.17 11.75
C ALA A 34 -1.35 8.23 11.60
N GLN A 35 -1.25 7.22 10.74
CA GLN A 35 -2.30 6.25 10.40
C GLN A 35 -3.59 6.71 9.67
N PRO A 36 -3.81 7.97 9.19
CA PRO A 36 -5.08 8.28 8.54
C PRO A 36 -5.13 7.85 7.06
N HIS A 37 -3.99 7.64 6.41
CA HIS A 37 -3.92 7.58 4.94
C HIS A 37 -2.99 6.47 4.42
N PRO A 38 -3.37 5.18 4.54
CA PRO A 38 -2.59 4.05 4.02
C PRO A 38 -2.35 4.14 2.51
N GLY A 39 -3.27 4.74 1.74
CA GLY A 39 -3.05 5.00 0.31
C GLY A 39 -1.83 5.90 0.04
N ARG A 40 -1.49 6.81 0.96
CA ARG A 40 -0.29 7.65 0.83
C ARG A 40 0.99 6.83 0.98
N CYS A 41 0.99 5.79 1.82
CA CYS A 41 2.13 4.87 1.93
C CYS A 41 2.37 4.11 0.62
N VAL A 42 1.29 3.61 -0.01
CA VAL A 42 1.37 2.91 -1.30
C VAL A 42 1.86 3.86 -2.40
N MET A 43 1.33 5.09 -2.45
CA MET A 43 1.80 6.11 -3.39
C MET A 43 3.29 6.44 -3.20
N CYS A 44 3.75 6.67 -1.97
CA CYS A 44 5.15 6.95 -1.70
C CYS A 44 6.05 5.77 -2.09
N TYR A 45 5.61 4.53 -1.86
CA TYR A 45 6.34 3.34 -2.31
C TYR A 45 6.56 3.34 -3.83
N PHE A 46 5.53 3.59 -4.63
CA PHE A 46 5.69 3.62 -6.09
C PHE A 46 6.55 4.79 -6.56
N LYS A 47 6.50 5.95 -5.90
CA LYS A 47 7.43 7.06 -6.17
C LYS A 47 8.88 6.65 -5.92
N LEU A 48 9.15 6.00 -4.78
CA LEU A 48 10.48 5.50 -4.45
C LEU A 48 10.94 4.42 -5.42
N LEU A 49 10.05 3.51 -5.83
CA LEU A 49 10.33 2.47 -6.80
C LEU A 49 10.69 3.05 -8.17
N ALA A 50 9.95 4.06 -8.64
CA ALA A 50 10.21 4.73 -9.90
C ALA A 50 11.54 5.50 -9.90
N ALA A 51 11.91 6.10 -8.77
CA ALA A 51 13.17 6.83 -8.61
C ALA A 51 14.38 5.92 -8.28
N ALA A 52 14.15 4.65 -7.96
CA ALA A 52 15.20 3.79 -7.45
C ALA A 52 16.20 3.35 -8.52
N PRO A 53 17.51 3.54 -8.30
CA PRO A 53 18.50 2.88 -9.13
C PRO A 53 18.43 1.36 -8.91
N SER A 54 18.85 0.56 -9.89
CA SER A 54 18.75 -0.90 -9.84
C SER A 54 19.38 -1.53 -8.58
N VAL A 55 20.42 -0.89 -8.03
CA VAL A 55 21.09 -1.29 -6.78
C VAL A 55 20.21 -1.11 -5.52
N ALA A 56 19.24 -0.21 -5.56
CA ALA A 56 18.34 0.10 -4.44
C ALA A 56 17.03 -0.71 -4.48
N VAL A 57 16.64 -1.25 -5.63
CA VAL A 57 15.41 -2.04 -5.81
C VAL A 57 15.31 -3.22 -4.83
N PRO A 58 16.38 -4.01 -4.55
CA PRO A 58 16.30 -5.07 -3.56
C PRO A 58 15.95 -4.56 -2.15
N ARG A 59 16.41 -3.36 -1.78
CA ARG A 59 16.13 -2.76 -0.46
C ARG A 59 14.67 -2.32 -0.33
N LEU A 60 14.04 -1.93 -1.45
CA LEU A 60 12.60 -1.64 -1.51
C LEU A 60 11.74 -2.90 -1.35
N THR A 61 12.29 -4.12 -1.51
CA THR A 61 11.53 -5.36 -1.31
C THR A 61 11.11 -5.56 0.14
N SER A 62 11.96 -5.18 1.10
CA SER A 62 11.63 -5.26 2.52
C SER A 62 10.52 -4.26 2.88
N LEU A 63 10.59 -3.04 2.33
CA LEU A 63 9.53 -2.04 2.47
C LEU A 63 8.20 -2.51 1.84
N ARG A 64 8.27 -3.11 0.64
CA ARG A 64 7.10 -3.68 -0.04
C ARG A 64 6.38 -4.69 0.86
N ARG A 65 7.12 -5.69 1.38
CA ARG A 65 6.55 -6.73 2.25
C ARG A 65 5.92 -6.14 3.52
N TRP A 66 6.56 -5.13 4.09
CA TRP A 66 6.03 -4.42 5.25
C TRP A 66 4.68 -3.76 4.96
N LEU A 67 4.54 -3.13 3.78
CA LEU A 67 3.29 -2.52 3.33
C LEU A 67 2.21 -3.56 3.07
N GLU A 68 2.52 -4.63 2.34
CA GLU A 68 1.58 -5.73 2.03
C GLU A 68 1.06 -6.44 3.29
N ALA A 69 1.90 -6.55 4.32
CA ALA A 69 1.54 -7.15 5.61
C ALA A 69 0.63 -6.25 6.46
N ARG A 70 0.67 -4.93 6.26
CA ARG A 70 -0.01 -3.94 7.12
C ARG A 70 -1.14 -3.20 6.44
N ILE A 71 -1.19 -3.23 5.13
CA ILE A 71 -2.23 -2.58 4.34
C ILE A 71 -3.04 -3.67 3.66
N GLU A 72 -4.35 -3.48 3.67
CA GLU A 72 -5.32 -4.27 2.92
C GLU A 72 -6.18 -3.32 2.09
N ILE A 73 -6.89 -3.89 1.12
CA ILE A 73 -7.84 -3.18 0.29
C ILE A 73 -9.23 -3.64 0.70
N ALA A 74 -10.06 -2.71 1.19
CA ALA A 74 -11.46 -2.98 1.47
C ALA A 74 -12.31 -2.60 0.27
N ALA A 75 -13.16 -3.54 -0.15
CA ALA A 75 -14.29 -3.25 -1.00
C ALA A 75 -15.45 -2.81 -0.11
N THR A 76 -15.99 -1.64 -0.38
CA THR A 76 -17.05 -1.02 0.41
C THR A 76 -18.23 -0.68 -0.49
N ARG A 77 -19.44 -0.73 0.06
CA ARG A 77 -20.63 -0.16 -0.58
C ARG A 77 -20.64 1.35 -0.41
N ASP A 78 -21.41 2.07 -1.22
CA ASP A 78 -21.66 3.51 -1.02
C ASP A 78 -22.16 3.88 0.39
N SER A 79 -22.82 2.94 1.08
CA SER A 79 -23.25 3.09 2.48
C SER A 79 -22.09 3.12 3.48
N GLY A 80 -20.87 2.79 3.06
CA GLY A 80 -19.69 2.63 3.91
C GLY A 80 -19.52 1.22 4.49
N ASP A 81 -20.45 0.30 4.21
CA ASP A 81 -20.37 -1.08 4.67
C ASP A 81 -19.23 -1.82 3.96
N VAL A 82 -18.35 -2.46 4.73
CA VAL A 82 -17.28 -3.31 4.19
C VAL A 82 -17.91 -4.60 3.68
N LEU A 83 -17.77 -4.85 2.38
CA LEU A 83 -18.21 -6.09 1.73
C LEU A 83 -17.19 -7.19 1.96
N GLU A 84 -15.92 -6.88 1.71
CA GLU A 84 -14.80 -7.77 1.88
C GLU A 84 -13.47 -7.01 1.96
N THR A 85 -12.43 -7.72 2.39
CA THR A 85 -11.05 -7.24 2.46
C THR A 85 -10.14 -8.16 1.66
N MET A 86 -9.21 -7.56 0.93
CA MET A 86 -8.27 -8.24 0.06
C MET A 86 -6.84 -7.91 0.49
N PRO A 87 -5.89 -8.85 0.36
CA PRO A 87 -4.48 -8.54 0.59
C PRO A 87 -4.01 -7.52 -0.45
N LEU A 88 -3.17 -6.58 -0.01
CA LEU A 88 -2.42 -5.73 -0.93
C LEU A 88 -1.32 -6.57 -1.61
N ASP A 89 -1.26 -6.53 -2.94
CA ASP A 89 -0.17 -7.11 -3.73
C ASP A 89 0.51 -6.03 -4.57
N LEU A 90 1.75 -5.71 -4.23
CA LEU A 90 2.60 -4.76 -4.95
C LEU A 90 3.68 -5.48 -5.77
N SER A 91 3.79 -6.81 -5.69
CA SER A 91 4.86 -7.59 -6.31
C SER A 91 4.83 -7.57 -7.83
N THR A 92 3.62 -7.49 -8.37
CA THR A 92 3.33 -7.63 -9.79
C THR A 92 3.01 -6.28 -10.46
N ALA A 93 2.97 -5.18 -9.69
CA ALA A 93 2.63 -3.84 -10.18
C ALA A 93 3.87 -2.97 -10.35
N THR A 94 3.96 -2.26 -11.47
CA THR A 94 5.02 -1.28 -11.76
C THR A 94 4.72 0.10 -11.20
N ASP A 95 3.44 0.41 -11.00
CA ASP A 95 2.93 1.70 -10.59
C ASP A 95 1.56 1.55 -9.87
N LEU A 96 1.10 2.65 -9.28
CA LEU A 96 -0.14 2.69 -8.51
C LEU A 96 -1.38 2.42 -9.38
N GLU A 97 -1.41 2.92 -10.61
CA GLU A 97 -2.54 2.74 -11.51
C GLU A 97 -2.71 1.26 -11.87
N SER A 98 -1.63 0.60 -12.27
CA SER A 98 -1.57 -0.84 -12.56
C SER A 98 -1.97 -1.68 -11.36
N CYS A 99 -1.56 -1.29 -10.14
CA CYS A 99 -1.99 -1.94 -8.91
C CYS A 99 -3.51 -1.83 -8.71
N CYS A 100 -4.05 -0.61 -8.77
CA CYS A 100 -5.49 -0.35 -8.61
C CYS A 100 -6.32 -1.06 -9.68
N GLN A 101 -5.92 -0.97 -10.95
CA GLN A 101 -6.64 -1.58 -12.06
C GLN A 101 -6.69 -3.10 -11.92
N ARG A 102 -5.60 -3.73 -11.47
CA ARG A 102 -5.59 -5.17 -11.20
C ARG A 102 -6.57 -5.53 -10.09
N THR A 103 -6.57 -4.80 -8.98
CA THR A 103 -7.52 -5.05 -7.90
C THR A 103 -8.97 -4.90 -8.37
N ILE A 104 -9.26 -3.86 -9.17
CA ILE A 104 -10.59 -3.68 -9.77
C ILE A 104 -10.96 -4.87 -10.64
N ASN A 105 -10.06 -5.33 -11.51
CA ASN A 105 -10.31 -6.47 -12.39
C ASN A 105 -10.58 -7.74 -11.58
N THR A 106 -9.75 -8.06 -10.58
CA THR A 106 -9.97 -9.20 -9.69
C THR A 106 -11.36 -9.17 -9.05
N ILE A 107 -11.80 -8.01 -8.57
CA ILE A 107 -13.13 -7.85 -7.97
C ILE A 107 -14.23 -8.05 -9.01
N LEU A 108 -14.10 -7.45 -10.20
CA LEU A 108 -15.12 -7.55 -11.23
C LEU A 108 -15.18 -8.92 -11.92
N GLU A 109 -14.08 -9.67 -11.95
CA GLU A 109 -13.96 -10.96 -12.64
C GLU A 109 -14.30 -12.14 -11.71
N ASP A 110 -13.81 -12.13 -10.46
CA ASP A 110 -14.02 -13.23 -9.52
C ASP A 110 -15.32 -13.11 -8.72
N ARG A 111 -15.85 -11.89 -8.58
CA ARG A 111 -17.02 -11.61 -7.76
C ARG A 111 -18.07 -11.02 -8.68
N ASP A 112 -19.20 -11.71 -8.78
CA ASP A 112 -20.28 -11.45 -9.73
C ASP A 112 -21.07 -10.15 -9.42
N TYR A 113 -20.38 -9.04 -9.18
CA TYR A 113 -20.92 -7.70 -8.97
C TYR A 113 -21.42 -7.08 -10.30
N ARG A 114 -21.38 -7.81 -11.41
CA ARG A 114 -21.55 -7.28 -12.77
C ARG A 114 -22.99 -7.05 -13.22
N ALA A 115 -24.01 -7.35 -12.42
CA ALA A 115 -25.40 -7.08 -12.82
C ALA A 115 -26.24 -6.60 -11.62
N GLY A 116 -26.47 -5.28 -11.53
CA GLY A 116 -27.38 -4.68 -10.53
C GLY A 116 -26.79 -4.50 -9.13
N ALA A 117 -25.49 -4.71 -8.94
CA ALA A 117 -24.82 -4.46 -7.66
C ALA A 117 -24.67 -2.93 -7.42
N PRO A 118 -24.85 -2.46 -6.18
CA PRO A 118 -24.57 -1.07 -5.82
C PRO A 118 -23.10 -0.75 -6.06
N ALA A 119 -22.78 0.53 -6.32
CA ALA A 119 -21.42 0.95 -6.60
C ALA A 119 -20.48 0.49 -5.46
N VAL A 120 -19.38 -0.13 -5.87
CA VAL A 120 -18.34 -0.62 -4.97
C VAL A 120 -17.19 0.38 -4.99
N ALA A 121 -16.88 0.95 -3.84
CA ALA A 121 -15.72 1.81 -3.63
C ALA A 121 -14.58 0.98 -3.04
N LEU A 122 -13.35 1.22 -3.51
CA LEU A 122 -12.14 0.59 -2.99
C LEU A 122 -11.38 1.56 -2.09
N GLN A 123 -10.94 1.06 -0.94
CA GLN A 123 -10.20 1.86 0.02
C GLN A 123 -9.00 1.07 0.58
N PHE A 124 -7.81 1.69 0.55
CA PHE A 124 -6.69 1.19 1.35
C PHE A 124 -6.99 1.38 2.84
N ARG A 125 -6.73 0.35 3.64
CA ARG A 125 -6.88 0.38 5.09
C ARG A 125 -5.65 -0.20 5.75
N PHE A 126 -5.24 0.37 6.87
CA PHE A 126 -4.31 -0.34 7.73
C PHE A 126 -5.06 -1.51 8.36
N ARG A 127 -4.47 -2.70 8.31
CA ARG A 127 -5.00 -3.86 9.02
C ARG A 127 -5.08 -3.48 10.50
N PRO A 128 -6.19 -3.80 11.19
CA PRO A 128 -6.21 -3.66 12.64
C PRO A 128 -5.04 -4.45 13.20
N ALA A 129 -4.36 -3.90 14.20
CA ALA A 129 -3.41 -4.68 14.97
C ALA A 129 -4.23 -5.75 15.70
N THR A 130 -4.45 -6.90 15.05
CA THR A 130 -5.17 -8.00 15.66
C THR A 130 -4.38 -8.39 16.89
N ALA A 131 -4.97 -8.14 18.06
CA ALA A 131 -4.55 -8.74 19.31
C ALA A 131 -4.38 -10.23 19.05
N ALA A 132 -3.17 -10.73 19.33
CA ALA A 132 -2.91 -12.15 19.42
C ALA A 132 -3.87 -12.81 20.41
#